data_AF-A0A2V5PP64-F1
#
_entry.id   AF-A0A2V5PP64-F1
#
_cell.length_a   1.000
_cell.length_b   1.000
_cell.length_c   1.000
_cell.angle_alpha   90.00
_cell.angle_beta   90.00
_cell.angle_gamma   90.00
#
_symmetry.space_group_name_H-M   'P 1'
#
loop_
_entity.id
_entity.type
_entity.pdbx_description
1 polymer ?
#
loop_
_entity_poly.entity_id
_entity_poly.type
_entity_poly.pdbx_seq_one_letter_code
_entity_poly.pdbx_strand_id
1 'polypeptide(L)'
;PTSAHGTNPASAIMAGFRVVSVACLKDGDIDLADLRAKADQHARDLAALMVTYPSTHGVFEPTIREICDIVHAHGGQVYMDGANMNAQVGLCRPGDYGADVCHLNLHKTFCIPHGGGGPGVGPIGVAKHLMPYLPREFILDPTTGKILFGKGDRGKRPPYGNGSNYHSGGGKAGNIAAAPYGSASILTITWMYIRMMGAEGLKRASEVAILNANYIAKRLDPFFPVLFKGKHRLVAHECIIDLRQWKNVGIEVEDVAKRLMDYGFHAPTVSWPVAGTMMIEPTESEPKHELDRFCDAMISIHAEMQSIASGKQDRQNNVLKNAPHTTRQIASDKWDHPYSREEAAFPAPWTREHKFWPAVARIDNVYGDRNLFCSCPPVEDFDGRNS
;
A
#
# COMPACT_ATOMS: atom_id res chain seq x y z
N PRO A 1 -9.31 -7.36 11.89
CA PRO A 1 -8.03 -7.16 12.61
C PRO A 1 -7.67 -5.68 12.70
N THR A 2 -7.08 -5.22 13.81
CA THR A 2 -6.65 -3.83 13.99
C THR A 2 -5.49 -3.43 13.07
N SER A 3 -4.81 -4.42 12.48
CA SER A 3 -3.76 -4.23 11.47
C SER A 3 -4.29 -3.94 10.07
N ALA A 4 -5.58 -4.19 9.78
CA ALA A 4 -6.13 -4.07 8.42
C ALA A 4 -5.97 -2.65 7.84
N HIS A 5 -5.84 -2.55 6.52
CA HIS A 5 -5.81 -1.27 5.82
C HIS A 5 -7.08 -0.45 6.11
N GLY A 6 -6.94 0.88 6.20
CA GLY A 6 -8.04 1.78 6.59
C GLY A 6 -9.25 1.73 5.65
N THR A 7 -9.05 1.29 4.39
CA THR A 7 -10.14 1.04 3.44
C THR A 7 -11.08 -0.07 3.90
N ASN A 8 -10.63 -1.02 4.69
CA ASN A 8 -11.41 -2.19 5.09
C ASN A 8 -12.57 -1.78 6.02
N PRO A 9 -12.33 -1.14 7.18
CA PRO A 9 -13.43 -0.65 8.01
C PRO A 9 -14.26 0.42 7.30
N ALA A 10 -13.65 1.30 6.49
CA ALA A 10 -14.41 2.30 5.73
C ALA A 10 -15.38 1.66 4.72
N SER A 11 -14.93 0.63 3.99
CA SER A 11 -15.77 -0.11 3.03
C SER A 11 -16.87 -0.90 3.72
N ALA A 12 -16.58 -1.51 4.87
CA ALA A 12 -17.58 -2.21 5.68
C ALA A 12 -18.69 -1.24 6.14
N ILE A 13 -18.33 -0.06 6.65
CA ILE A 13 -19.30 0.98 7.07
C ILE A 13 -20.11 1.46 5.87
N MET A 14 -19.46 1.73 4.73
CA MET A 14 -20.14 2.16 3.51
C MET A 14 -21.13 1.10 2.99
N ALA A 15 -20.82 -0.19 3.18
CA ALA A 15 -21.70 -1.31 2.86
C ALA A 15 -22.79 -1.56 3.93
N GLY A 16 -22.87 -0.74 4.99
CA GLY A 16 -23.89 -0.82 6.04
C GLY A 16 -23.60 -1.82 7.15
N PHE A 17 -22.37 -2.34 7.26
CA PHE A 17 -21.98 -3.27 8.32
C PHE A 17 -21.59 -2.54 9.61
N ARG A 18 -21.83 -3.20 10.75
CA ARG A 18 -21.23 -2.80 12.02
C ARG A 18 -19.83 -3.38 12.13
N VAL A 19 -18.81 -2.52 12.24
CA VAL A 19 -17.42 -2.95 12.39
C VAL A 19 -17.14 -3.34 13.84
N VAL A 20 -16.55 -4.53 14.01
CA VAL A 20 -16.01 -5.02 15.28
C VAL A 20 -14.51 -5.23 15.08
N SER A 21 -13.68 -4.52 15.84
CA SER A 21 -12.22 -4.69 15.76
C SER A 21 -11.82 -6.03 16.37
N VAL A 22 -10.80 -6.68 15.81
CA VAL A 22 -10.16 -7.89 16.37
C VAL A 22 -8.71 -7.55 16.66
N ALA A 23 -8.24 -7.85 17.87
CA ALA A 23 -6.91 -7.52 18.33
C ALA A 23 -5.82 -8.27 17.54
N CYS A 24 -4.61 -7.72 17.61
CA CYS A 24 -3.39 -8.41 17.19
C CYS A 24 -2.50 -8.65 18.42
N LEU A 25 -1.76 -9.74 18.39
CA LEU A 25 -0.74 -10.07 19.38
C LEU A 25 0.46 -9.12 19.24
N LYS A 26 1.38 -9.17 20.22
CA LYS A 26 2.58 -8.30 20.24
C LYS A 26 3.53 -8.55 19.07
N ASP A 27 3.53 -9.77 18.54
CA ASP A 27 4.29 -10.19 17.36
C ASP A 27 3.57 -9.87 16.04
N GLY A 28 2.39 -9.24 16.11
CA GLY A 28 1.66 -8.71 14.97
C GLY A 28 0.61 -9.64 14.35
N ASP A 29 0.57 -10.91 14.76
CA ASP A 29 -0.42 -11.88 14.29
C ASP A 29 -1.83 -11.57 14.86
N ILE A 30 -2.87 -12.07 14.20
CA ILE A 30 -4.25 -11.93 14.70
C ILE A 30 -4.40 -12.71 16.02
N ASP A 31 -4.99 -12.06 17.04
CA ASP A 31 -5.30 -12.73 18.29
C ASP A 31 -6.48 -13.69 18.10
N LEU A 32 -6.18 -14.99 17.98
CA LEU A 32 -7.16 -16.05 17.81
C LEU A 32 -8.15 -16.16 18.98
N ALA A 33 -7.73 -15.86 20.21
CA ALA A 33 -8.61 -15.94 21.37
C ALA A 33 -9.64 -14.81 21.33
N ASP A 34 -9.20 -13.59 21.01
CA ASP A 34 -10.09 -12.45 20.79
C ASP A 34 -11.02 -12.66 19.58
N LEU A 35 -10.51 -13.22 18.49
CA LEU A 35 -11.32 -13.58 17.31
C LEU A 35 -12.42 -14.57 17.68
N ARG A 36 -12.09 -15.66 18.39
CA ARG A 36 -13.06 -16.67 18.83
C ARG A 36 -14.11 -16.05 19.74
N ALA A 37 -13.69 -15.30 20.75
CA ALA A 37 -14.62 -14.64 21.68
C ALA A 37 -15.60 -13.69 20.96
N LYS A 38 -15.13 -12.93 19.96
CA LYS A 38 -15.98 -12.05 19.15
C LYS A 38 -16.87 -12.80 18.18
N ALA A 39 -16.39 -13.90 17.60
CA ALA A 39 -17.20 -14.78 16.77
C ALA A 39 -18.34 -15.40 17.59
N ASP A 40 -18.07 -15.88 18.80
CA ASP A 40 -19.07 -16.39 19.74
C ASP A 40 -20.09 -15.30 20.12
N GLN A 41 -19.59 -14.12 20.53
CA GLN A 41 -20.43 -12.99 20.93
C GLN A 41 -21.36 -12.52 19.80
N HIS A 42 -20.89 -12.57 18.55
CA HIS A 42 -21.61 -12.07 17.39
C HIS A 42 -22.17 -13.18 16.50
N ALA A 43 -22.19 -14.44 16.94
CA ALA A 43 -22.52 -15.61 16.12
C ALA A 43 -23.82 -15.46 15.30
N ARG A 44 -24.85 -14.84 15.89
CA ARG A 44 -26.14 -14.60 15.22
C ARG A 44 -26.06 -13.57 14.08
N ASP A 45 -25.20 -12.57 14.22
CA ASP A 45 -25.12 -11.38 13.35
C ASP A 45 -23.77 -11.32 12.59
N LEU A 46 -22.92 -12.34 12.70
CA LEU A 46 -21.60 -12.38 12.09
C LEU A 46 -21.74 -12.54 10.57
N ALA A 47 -21.47 -11.46 9.86
CA ALA A 47 -21.63 -11.45 8.41
C ALA A 47 -20.31 -11.75 7.67
N ALA A 48 -19.20 -11.11 8.07
CA ALA A 48 -17.91 -11.36 7.44
C ALA A 48 -16.69 -11.01 8.32
N LEU A 49 -15.55 -11.63 8.03
CA LEU A 49 -14.22 -11.18 8.42
C LEU A 49 -13.53 -10.53 7.21
N MET A 50 -12.87 -9.40 7.42
CA MET A 50 -11.92 -8.82 6.46
C MET A 50 -10.50 -9.05 6.95
N VAL A 51 -9.70 -9.81 6.19
CA VAL A 51 -8.31 -10.16 6.53
C VAL A 51 -7.39 -9.83 5.35
N THR A 52 -6.15 -9.41 5.63
CA THR A 52 -5.11 -9.20 4.60
C THR A 52 -4.10 -10.34 4.75
N TYR A 53 -3.73 -11.00 3.65
CA TYR A 53 -2.74 -12.07 3.68
C TYR A 53 -1.71 -11.92 2.54
N PRO A 54 -0.39 -12.02 2.81
CA PRO A 54 0.22 -11.84 4.13
C PRO A 54 -0.25 -10.54 4.78
N SER A 55 -0.16 -10.45 6.11
CA SER A 55 -0.71 -9.31 6.86
C SER A 55 -0.03 -8.00 6.43
N THR A 56 -0.65 -6.87 6.80
CA THR A 56 -0.07 -5.52 6.59
C THR A 56 1.21 -5.29 7.40
N HIS A 57 1.57 -6.21 8.29
CA HIS A 57 2.86 -6.24 8.97
C HIS A 57 3.97 -6.89 8.13
N GLY A 58 3.65 -7.38 6.92
CA GLY A 58 4.60 -8.04 6.03
C GLY A 58 4.96 -9.46 6.46
N VAL A 59 4.06 -10.17 7.15
CA VAL A 59 4.31 -11.54 7.66
C VAL A 59 3.23 -12.53 7.25
N PHE A 60 3.63 -13.78 7.03
CA PHE A 60 2.71 -14.89 6.79
C PHE A 60 2.25 -15.49 8.12
N GLU A 61 0.96 -15.34 8.42
CA GLU A 61 0.34 -15.95 9.60
C GLU A 61 0.12 -17.46 9.37
N PRO A 62 0.71 -18.35 10.20
CA PRO A 62 0.56 -19.80 10.03
C PRO A 62 -0.87 -20.30 10.31
N THR A 63 -1.72 -19.44 10.90
CA THR A 63 -3.07 -19.74 11.38
C THR A 63 -4.17 -19.32 10.41
N ILE A 64 -3.85 -18.84 9.20
CA ILE A 64 -4.85 -18.29 8.26
C ILE A 64 -6.04 -19.23 7.98
N ARG A 65 -5.81 -20.54 7.89
CA ARG A 65 -6.91 -21.52 7.72
C ARG A 65 -7.81 -21.59 8.95
N GLU A 66 -7.21 -21.63 10.14
CA GLU A 66 -7.96 -21.65 11.40
C GLU A 66 -8.80 -20.37 11.57
N ILE A 67 -8.27 -19.22 11.13
CA ILE A 67 -9.00 -17.95 11.10
C ILE A 67 -10.24 -18.06 10.20
N CYS A 68 -10.09 -18.61 8.99
CA CYS A 68 -11.22 -18.84 8.09
C CYS A 68 -12.24 -19.81 8.71
N ASP A 69 -11.77 -20.94 9.26
CA ASP A 69 -12.62 -21.98 9.87
C ASP A 69 -13.45 -21.43 11.04
N ILE A 70 -12.86 -20.57 11.89
CA ILE A 70 -13.58 -19.90 12.99
C ILE A 70 -14.76 -19.08 12.45
N VAL A 71 -14.54 -18.30 11.40
CA VAL A 71 -15.58 -17.43 10.82
C VAL A 71 -16.67 -18.26 10.15
N HIS A 72 -16.28 -19.27 9.37
CA HIS A 72 -17.21 -20.18 8.69
C HIS A 72 -18.05 -21.00 9.66
N ALA A 73 -17.47 -21.47 10.77
CA ALA A 73 -18.20 -22.20 11.82
C ALA A 73 -19.32 -21.37 12.46
N HIS A 74 -19.23 -20.04 12.38
CA HIS A 74 -20.23 -19.09 12.88
C HIS A 74 -21.10 -18.49 11.78
N GLY A 75 -21.09 -19.08 10.56
CA GLY A 75 -21.94 -18.66 9.45
C GLY A 75 -21.48 -17.40 8.71
N GLY A 76 -20.32 -16.83 9.07
CA GLY A 76 -19.75 -15.67 8.40
C GLY A 76 -19.08 -16.03 7.07
N GLN A 77 -18.73 -15.00 6.28
CA GLN A 77 -17.92 -15.10 5.07
C GLN A 77 -16.51 -14.51 5.29
N VAL A 78 -15.53 -14.96 4.52
CA VAL A 78 -14.16 -14.45 4.59
C VAL A 78 -13.86 -13.60 3.35
N TYR A 79 -13.75 -12.29 3.57
CA TYR A 79 -13.18 -11.36 2.61
C TYR A 79 -11.67 -11.28 2.82
N MET A 80 -10.90 -11.59 1.78
CA MET A 80 -9.46 -11.36 1.78
C MET A 80 -9.12 -10.10 0.98
N ASP A 81 -8.44 -9.17 1.63
CA ASP A 81 -7.75 -8.08 0.97
C ASP A 81 -6.53 -8.63 0.22
N GLY A 82 -6.59 -8.58 -1.11
CA GLY A 82 -5.54 -9.07 -2.00
C GLY A 82 -4.56 -8.00 -2.45
N ALA A 83 -4.44 -6.88 -1.74
CA ALA A 83 -3.40 -5.88 -2.02
C ALA A 83 -1.98 -6.48 -1.94
N ASN A 84 -1.78 -7.47 -1.06
CA ASN A 84 -0.50 -8.13 -0.81
C ASN A 84 -0.30 -9.41 -1.66
N MET A 85 -1.03 -9.54 -2.78
CA MET A 85 -0.95 -10.72 -3.65
C MET A 85 0.40 -10.89 -4.33
N ASN A 86 1.27 -9.88 -4.37
CA ASN A 86 2.62 -10.02 -4.93
C ASN A 86 3.47 -11.04 -4.14
N ALA A 87 3.13 -11.30 -2.88
CA ALA A 87 3.74 -12.36 -2.08
C ALA A 87 3.12 -13.76 -2.29
N GLN A 88 2.07 -13.88 -3.11
CA GLN A 88 1.27 -15.11 -3.21
C GLN A 88 1.26 -15.75 -4.59
N VAL A 89 1.30 -14.95 -5.67
CA VAL A 89 1.09 -15.45 -7.04
C VAL A 89 2.05 -16.60 -7.35
N GLY A 90 1.49 -17.75 -7.76
CA GLY A 90 2.27 -18.96 -8.05
C GLY A 90 2.79 -19.75 -6.84
N LEU A 91 2.53 -19.27 -5.61
CA LEU A 91 2.96 -19.90 -4.35
C LEU A 91 1.78 -20.43 -3.52
N CYS A 92 0.72 -19.63 -3.38
CA CYS A 92 -0.51 -20.03 -2.71
C CYS A 92 -1.71 -19.27 -3.29
N ARG A 93 -2.94 -19.72 -3.01
CA ARG A 93 -4.16 -19.13 -3.56
C ARG A 93 -5.20 -18.91 -2.47
N PRO A 94 -5.82 -17.71 -2.37
CA PRO A 94 -6.84 -17.39 -1.37
C PRO A 94 -7.96 -18.43 -1.22
N GLY A 95 -8.49 -18.90 -2.34
CA GLY A 95 -9.55 -19.90 -2.33
C GLY A 95 -9.13 -21.27 -1.77
N ASP A 96 -7.83 -21.61 -1.77
CA ASP A 96 -7.34 -22.90 -1.26
C ASP A 96 -7.20 -22.93 0.27
N TYR A 97 -7.29 -21.77 0.93
CA TYR A 97 -7.17 -21.65 2.38
C TYR A 97 -8.35 -20.94 3.04
N GLY A 98 -9.46 -20.80 2.32
CA GLY A 98 -10.76 -20.45 2.92
C GLY A 98 -11.30 -19.04 2.63
N ALA A 99 -10.65 -18.24 1.78
CA ALA A 99 -11.23 -16.96 1.38
C ALA A 99 -12.41 -17.17 0.42
N ASP A 100 -13.57 -16.56 0.74
CA ASP A 100 -14.78 -16.61 -0.10
C ASP A 100 -14.77 -15.55 -1.20
N VAL A 101 -14.19 -14.38 -0.92
CA VAL A 101 -14.07 -13.27 -1.87
C VAL A 101 -12.75 -12.56 -1.66
N CYS A 102 -12.10 -12.18 -2.76
CA CYS A 102 -10.85 -11.43 -2.73
C CYS A 102 -10.87 -10.35 -3.79
N HIS A 103 -10.49 -9.11 -3.43
CA HIS A 103 -10.18 -8.09 -4.42
C HIS A 103 -8.69 -8.11 -4.75
N LEU A 104 -8.31 -7.77 -5.99
CA LEU A 104 -6.92 -7.63 -6.40
C LEU A 104 -6.61 -6.18 -6.73
N ASN A 105 -5.45 -5.65 -6.35
CA ASN A 105 -4.99 -4.36 -6.85
C ASN A 105 -4.20 -4.54 -8.14
N LEU A 106 -4.85 -4.38 -9.30
CA LEU A 106 -4.15 -4.52 -10.59
C LEU A 106 -3.06 -3.46 -10.79
N HIS A 107 -3.17 -2.32 -10.10
CA HIS A 107 -2.22 -1.22 -10.08
C HIS A 107 -1.10 -1.38 -9.04
N LYS A 108 -1.07 -2.52 -8.35
CA LYS A 108 0.05 -2.96 -7.52
C LYS A 108 0.66 -4.21 -8.14
N THR A 109 0.04 -5.37 -7.87
CA THR A 109 0.56 -6.69 -8.25
C THR A 109 0.61 -6.95 -9.76
N PHE A 110 -0.22 -6.27 -10.56
CA PHE A 110 -0.39 -6.60 -11.98
C PHE A 110 -0.12 -5.41 -12.93
N CYS A 111 0.83 -4.55 -12.53
CA CYS A 111 1.54 -3.60 -13.37
C CYS A 111 0.74 -2.45 -13.98
N ILE A 112 -0.54 -2.24 -13.64
CA ILE A 112 -1.18 -0.97 -14.00
C ILE A 112 -0.38 0.17 -13.32
N PRO A 113 0.02 1.22 -14.06
CA PRO A 113 0.86 2.27 -13.48
C PRO A 113 0.13 3.06 -12.40
N HIS A 114 0.85 3.44 -11.34
CA HIS A 114 0.30 4.18 -10.19
C HIS A 114 -0.19 5.59 -10.54
N GLY A 115 0.35 6.22 -11.59
CA GLY A 115 -0.14 7.49 -12.16
C GLY A 115 -0.18 8.70 -11.21
N GLY A 116 0.60 8.69 -10.12
CA GLY A 116 0.59 9.75 -9.12
C GLY A 116 -0.63 9.74 -8.19
N GLY A 117 -1.36 8.62 -8.11
CA GLY A 117 -2.56 8.47 -7.26
C GLY A 117 -3.77 7.83 -7.96
N GLY A 118 -3.57 7.22 -9.12
CA GLY A 118 -4.59 6.64 -9.97
C GLY A 118 -4.20 6.75 -11.45
N PRO A 119 -4.74 5.90 -12.33
CA PRO A 119 -5.91 5.04 -12.14
C PRO A 119 -5.59 3.69 -11.49
N GLY A 120 -6.63 3.02 -10.99
CA GLY A 120 -6.54 1.64 -10.51
C GLY A 120 -7.78 0.84 -10.88
N VAL A 121 -7.63 -0.48 -10.96
CA VAL A 121 -8.76 -1.42 -11.09
C VAL A 121 -8.68 -2.46 -9.97
N GLY A 122 -9.82 -2.72 -9.34
CA GLY A 122 -9.98 -3.65 -8.23
C GLY A 122 -10.96 -4.78 -8.56
N PRO A 123 -10.65 -5.74 -9.44
CA PRO A 123 -11.54 -6.85 -9.72
C PRO A 123 -11.68 -7.74 -8.48
N ILE A 124 -12.84 -8.38 -8.34
CA ILE A 124 -13.09 -9.37 -7.29
C ILE A 124 -13.16 -10.78 -7.88
N GLY A 125 -12.45 -11.72 -7.25
CA GLY A 125 -12.67 -13.15 -7.41
C GLY A 125 -13.56 -13.64 -6.28
N VAL A 126 -14.56 -14.47 -6.60
CA VAL A 126 -15.52 -15.00 -5.62
C VAL A 126 -15.67 -16.51 -5.72
N ALA A 127 -15.94 -17.15 -4.59
CA ALA A 127 -16.36 -18.54 -4.51
C ALA A 127 -17.72 -18.74 -5.20
N LYS A 128 -18.00 -19.98 -5.63
CA LYS A 128 -19.13 -20.30 -6.50
C LYS A 128 -20.49 -19.88 -5.92
N HIS A 129 -20.68 -20.00 -4.60
CA HIS A 129 -21.94 -19.62 -3.94
C HIS A 129 -22.20 -18.12 -3.93
N LEU A 130 -21.18 -17.28 -4.11
CA LEU A 130 -21.31 -15.83 -4.19
C LEU A 130 -21.53 -15.31 -5.63
N MET A 131 -21.29 -16.13 -6.66
CA MET A 131 -21.48 -15.72 -8.07
C MET A 131 -22.85 -15.10 -8.38
N PRO A 132 -23.99 -15.61 -7.85
CA PRO A 132 -25.31 -14.99 -8.12
C PRO A 132 -25.48 -13.56 -7.58
N TYR A 133 -24.55 -13.11 -6.73
CA TYR A 133 -24.57 -11.82 -6.04
C TYR A 133 -23.50 -10.84 -6.56
N LEU A 134 -22.78 -11.19 -7.63
CA LEU A 134 -21.88 -10.25 -8.30
C LEU A 134 -22.65 -9.01 -8.81
N PRO A 135 -21.94 -7.89 -9.11
CA PRO A 135 -22.55 -6.74 -9.78
C PRO A 135 -23.31 -7.15 -11.05
N ARG A 136 -24.34 -6.36 -11.41
CA ARG A 136 -25.30 -6.74 -12.46
C ARG A 136 -24.64 -7.09 -13.79
N GLU A 137 -25.21 -8.10 -14.44
CA GLU A 137 -24.90 -8.39 -15.84
C GLU A 137 -25.37 -7.26 -16.75
N PHE A 138 -24.67 -7.08 -17.86
CA PHE A 138 -24.98 -6.07 -18.86
C PHE A 138 -24.83 -6.63 -20.28
N ILE A 139 -25.51 -5.98 -21.22
CA ILE A 139 -25.46 -6.25 -22.64
C ILE A 139 -25.04 -4.96 -23.35
N LEU A 140 -24.06 -5.06 -24.24
CA LEU A 140 -23.74 -3.97 -25.16
C LEU A 140 -24.57 -4.16 -26.42
N ASP A 141 -25.42 -3.19 -26.75
CA ASP A 141 -26.12 -3.18 -28.03
C ASP A 141 -25.09 -2.98 -29.17
N PRO A 142 -24.90 -3.96 -30.07
CA PRO A 142 -23.88 -3.87 -31.11
C PRO A 142 -24.21 -2.85 -32.20
N THR A 143 -25.47 -2.38 -32.28
CA THR A 143 -25.89 -1.36 -33.26
C THR A 143 -25.74 0.05 -32.67
N THR A 144 -26.12 0.25 -31.41
CA THR A 144 -26.19 1.59 -30.81
C THR A 144 -25.05 1.90 -29.85
N GLY A 145 -24.29 0.89 -29.43
CA GLY A 145 -23.26 1.02 -28.39
C GLY A 145 -23.83 1.25 -26.98
N LYS A 146 -25.16 1.21 -26.80
CA LYS A 146 -25.79 1.42 -25.49
C LYS A 146 -25.57 0.22 -24.57
N ILE A 147 -25.33 0.51 -23.30
CA ILE A 147 -25.29 -0.48 -22.22
C ILE A 147 -26.72 -0.69 -21.72
N LEU A 148 -27.16 -1.93 -21.72
CA LEU A 148 -28.45 -2.36 -21.21
C LEU A 148 -28.21 -3.31 -20.04
N PHE A 149 -28.90 -3.08 -18.92
CA PHE A 149 -28.76 -3.91 -17.73
C PHE A 149 -29.92 -4.92 -17.65
N GLY A 150 -29.60 -6.20 -17.46
CA GLY A 150 -30.59 -7.28 -17.31
C GLY A 150 -30.27 -8.54 -18.10
N LYS A 151 -31.10 -9.59 -17.93
CA LYS A 151 -30.99 -10.85 -18.67
C LYS A 151 -31.53 -10.68 -20.09
N GLY A 152 -30.70 -10.98 -21.08
CA GLY A 152 -31.12 -11.17 -22.47
C GLY A 152 -30.47 -12.42 -23.02
N ASP A 153 -31.16 -13.14 -23.91
CA ASP A 153 -30.54 -14.23 -24.67
C ASP A 153 -29.37 -13.66 -25.48
N ARG A 154 -28.19 -14.28 -25.38
CA ARG A 154 -27.03 -13.93 -26.22
C ARG A 154 -27.48 -13.84 -27.69
N GLY A 155 -27.40 -12.65 -28.29
CA GLY A 155 -27.73 -12.44 -29.70
C GLY A 155 -29.15 -11.95 -30.02
N LYS A 156 -30.02 -11.66 -29.03
CA LYS A 156 -31.32 -11.01 -29.31
C LYS A 156 -31.23 -9.48 -29.13
N ARG A 157 -31.70 -8.75 -30.14
CA ARG A 157 -31.78 -7.29 -30.17
C ARG A 157 -32.70 -6.77 -29.05
N PRO A 158 -32.41 -5.61 -28.44
CA PRO A 158 -33.36 -4.95 -27.54
C PRO A 158 -34.62 -4.58 -28.34
N PRO A 159 -35.85 -4.82 -27.84
CA PRO A 159 -37.03 -4.34 -28.52
C PRO A 159 -37.06 -2.80 -28.44
N TYR A 160 -37.27 -2.15 -29.58
CA TYR A 160 -37.70 -0.76 -29.61
C TYR A 160 -39.10 -0.68 -28.99
N GLY A 161 -39.22 -0.08 -27.79
CA GLY A 161 -40.52 0.25 -27.20
C GLY A 161 -40.59 0.12 -25.68
N ASN A 162 -41.53 0.86 -25.08
CA ASN A 162 -41.84 0.97 -23.64
C ASN A 162 -42.27 -0.35 -22.93
N GLY A 163 -41.87 -1.52 -23.43
CA GLY A 163 -42.18 -2.82 -22.84
C GLY A 163 -41.13 -3.24 -21.82
N SER A 164 -41.53 -3.34 -20.55
CA SER A 164 -40.73 -3.71 -19.37
C SER A 164 -40.28 -5.19 -19.32
N ASN A 165 -40.04 -5.84 -20.45
CA ASN A 165 -39.68 -7.27 -20.51
C ASN A 165 -38.16 -7.51 -20.36
N TYR A 166 -37.50 -6.74 -19.49
CA TYR A 166 -36.21 -7.10 -18.92
C TYR A 166 -36.43 -7.56 -17.48
N HIS A 167 -36.39 -8.87 -17.27
CA HIS A 167 -36.34 -9.42 -15.92
C HIS A 167 -34.99 -9.10 -15.29
N SER A 168 -35.00 -8.62 -14.04
CA SER A 168 -33.83 -8.38 -13.19
C SER A 168 -33.15 -9.69 -12.79
N GLY A 169 -32.61 -10.42 -13.77
CA GLY A 169 -31.81 -11.61 -13.57
C GLY A 169 -30.38 -11.34 -14.02
N GLY A 170 -29.41 -11.62 -13.14
CA GLY A 170 -27.97 -11.38 -13.35
C GLY A 170 -27.43 -10.43 -12.28
N GLY A 171 -26.84 -10.98 -11.22
CA GLY A 171 -26.32 -10.25 -10.06
C GLY A 171 -27.41 -9.63 -9.18
N LYS A 172 -27.72 -10.23 -8.03
CA LYS A 172 -28.66 -9.60 -7.06
C LYS A 172 -28.13 -8.28 -6.47
N ALA A 173 -26.83 -8.01 -6.60
CA ALA A 173 -26.23 -6.75 -6.17
C ALA A 173 -26.53 -5.60 -7.14
N GLY A 174 -26.40 -4.37 -6.66
CA GLY A 174 -26.48 -3.16 -7.47
C GLY A 174 -25.25 -2.94 -8.37
N ASN A 175 -25.23 -1.81 -9.07
CA ASN A 175 -24.07 -1.38 -9.84
C ASN A 175 -23.06 -0.68 -8.90
N ILE A 176 -21.78 -1.04 -9.01
CA ILE A 176 -20.69 -0.45 -8.20
C ILE A 176 -19.91 0.63 -8.97
N ALA A 177 -19.83 0.49 -10.31
CA ALA A 177 -19.16 1.44 -11.19
C ALA A 177 -20.11 1.96 -12.27
N ALA A 178 -19.83 3.16 -12.79
CA ALA A 178 -20.63 3.77 -13.86
C ALA A 178 -20.51 3.00 -15.19
N ALA A 179 -19.32 2.47 -15.48
CA ALA A 179 -19.07 1.61 -16.63
C ALA A 179 -19.03 0.13 -16.20
N PRO A 180 -19.54 -0.81 -17.01
CA PRO A 180 -19.70 -2.20 -16.57
C PRO A 180 -18.40 -2.95 -16.26
N TYR A 181 -17.30 -2.59 -16.91
CA TYR A 181 -15.95 -3.10 -16.63
C TYR A 181 -15.02 -2.03 -16.04
N GLY A 182 -15.59 -0.95 -15.49
CA GLY A 182 -14.83 0.21 -15.02
C GLY A 182 -13.92 0.77 -16.11
N SER A 183 -12.66 1.01 -15.77
CA SER A 183 -11.61 1.48 -16.68
C SER A 183 -11.10 0.34 -17.57
N ALA A 184 -11.92 -0.13 -18.51
CA ALA A 184 -11.63 -1.33 -19.29
C ALA A 184 -10.36 -1.24 -20.16
N SER A 185 -9.99 -0.05 -20.65
CA SER A 185 -8.83 0.14 -21.54
C SER A 185 -7.51 -0.30 -20.90
N ILE A 186 -7.35 -0.06 -19.59
CA ILE A 186 -6.13 -0.37 -18.85
C ILE A 186 -6.03 -1.83 -18.38
N LEU A 187 -7.09 -2.62 -18.53
CA LEU A 187 -7.05 -4.07 -18.25
C LEU A 187 -6.07 -4.82 -19.16
N THR A 188 -5.79 -4.26 -20.34
CA THR A 188 -4.82 -4.80 -21.30
C THR A 188 -3.41 -4.87 -20.73
N ILE A 189 -3.04 -3.97 -19.81
CA ILE A 189 -1.74 -3.95 -19.14
C ILE A 189 -1.54 -5.22 -18.32
N THR A 190 -2.49 -5.51 -17.43
CA THR A 190 -2.50 -6.72 -16.62
C THR A 190 -2.55 -7.97 -17.49
N TRP A 191 -3.37 -7.98 -18.54
CA TRP A 191 -3.44 -9.11 -19.46
C TRP A 191 -2.07 -9.37 -20.11
N MET A 192 -1.39 -8.33 -20.60
CA MET A 192 -0.06 -8.44 -21.19
C MET A 192 0.95 -8.98 -20.20
N TYR A 193 0.99 -8.43 -18.97
CA TYR A 193 1.90 -8.90 -17.91
C TYR A 193 1.73 -10.41 -17.65
N ILE A 194 0.49 -10.86 -17.40
CA ILE A 194 0.21 -12.28 -17.13
C ILE A 194 0.62 -13.15 -18.32
N ARG A 195 0.34 -12.72 -19.56
CA ARG A 195 0.64 -13.49 -20.77
C ARG A 195 2.13 -13.56 -21.10
N MET A 196 2.88 -12.49 -20.85
CA MET A 196 4.33 -12.46 -21.11
C MET A 196 5.13 -13.19 -20.02
N MET A 197 4.72 -13.07 -18.76
CA MET A 197 5.39 -13.74 -17.64
C MET A 197 5.12 -15.24 -17.64
N GLY A 198 3.90 -15.67 -18.00
CA GLY A 198 3.49 -17.07 -17.88
C GLY A 198 3.51 -17.55 -16.41
N ALA A 199 3.18 -18.82 -16.20
CA ALA A 199 3.09 -19.36 -14.84
C ALA A 199 4.44 -19.34 -14.09
N GLU A 200 5.52 -19.71 -14.78
CA GLU A 200 6.87 -19.74 -14.18
C GLU A 200 7.38 -18.35 -13.85
N GLY A 201 7.22 -17.38 -14.76
CA GLY A 201 7.62 -16.00 -14.53
C GLY A 201 6.83 -15.36 -13.39
N LEU A 202 5.51 -15.57 -13.34
CA LEU A 202 4.66 -15.06 -12.25
C LEU A 202 5.07 -15.62 -10.89
N LYS A 203 5.32 -16.93 -10.80
CA LYS A 203 5.84 -17.54 -9.57
C LYS A 203 7.21 -16.95 -9.20
N ARG A 204 8.11 -16.82 -10.17
CA ARG A 204 9.44 -16.27 -9.97
C ARG A 204 9.41 -14.83 -9.48
N ALA A 205 8.48 -14.02 -9.97
CA ALA A 205 8.26 -12.65 -9.51
C ALA A 205 7.97 -12.63 -8.00
N SER A 206 7.01 -13.42 -7.53
CA SER A 206 6.71 -13.52 -6.09
C SER A 206 7.89 -14.05 -5.27
N GLU A 207 8.64 -15.04 -5.76
CA GLU A 207 9.86 -15.52 -5.09
C GLU A 207 10.91 -14.41 -4.94
N VAL A 208 11.13 -13.60 -5.98
CA VAL A 208 12.13 -12.52 -5.97
C VAL A 208 11.65 -11.33 -5.14
N ALA A 209 10.36 -10.99 -5.14
CA ALA A 209 9.81 -9.96 -4.27
C ALA A 209 10.05 -10.30 -2.79
N ILE A 210 9.79 -11.55 -2.38
CA ILE A 210 10.06 -12.04 -1.03
C ILE A 210 11.57 -12.05 -0.74
N LEU A 211 12.40 -12.48 -1.70
CA LEU A 211 13.86 -12.48 -1.56
C LEU A 211 14.40 -11.07 -1.32
N ASN A 212 13.99 -10.10 -2.14
CA ASN A 212 14.45 -8.71 -2.05
C ASN A 212 14.06 -8.08 -0.71
N ALA A 213 12.84 -8.30 -0.24
CA ALA A 213 12.40 -7.80 1.06
C ALA A 213 13.19 -8.41 2.22
N ASN A 214 13.44 -9.72 2.20
CA ASN A 214 14.27 -10.38 3.21
C ASN A 214 15.74 -9.95 3.13
N TYR A 215 16.26 -9.63 1.94
CA TYR A 215 17.59 -9.07 1.76
C TYR A 215 17.72 -7.71 2.46
N ILE A 216 16.79 -6.79 2.20
CA ILE A 216 16.74 -5.48 2.86
C ILE A 216 16.59 -5.65 4.38
N ALA A 217 15.61 -6.44 4.81
CA ALA A 217 15.37 -6.70 6.23
C ALA A 217 16.64 -7.21 6.92
N LYS A 218 17.36 -8.16 6.30
CA LYS A 218 18.60 -8.70 6.86
C LYS A 218 19.73 -7.68 6.96
N ARG A 219 19.85 -6.77 5.99
CA ARG A 219 20.88 -5.72 5.99
C ARG A 219 20.58 -4.60 6.99
N LEU A 220 19.30 -4.26 7.20
CA LEU A 220 18.89 -3.14 8.04
C LEU A 220 18.62 -3.51 9.50
N ASP A 221 18.24 -4.76 9.81
CA ASP A 221 17.90 -5.22 11.18
C ASP A 221 18.95 -4.85 12.27
N PRO A 222 20.27 -4.88 12.01
CA PRO A 222 21.27 -4.45 13.01
C PRO A 222 21.25 -2.95 13.35
N PHE A 223 20.65 -2.12 12.50
CA PHE A 223 20.61 -0.66 12.63
C PHE A 223 19.21 -0.16 12.99
N PHE A 224 18.20 -0.76 12.36
CA PHE A 224 16.79 -0.49 12.58
C PHE A 224 16.08 -1.83 12.81
N PRO A 225 15.66 -2.15 14.05
CA PRO A 225 15.03 -3.43 14.33
C PRO A 225 13.85 -3.69 13.40
N VAL A 226 13.83 -4.85 12.75
CA VAL A 226 12.66 -5.27 11.96
C VAL A 226 11.56 -5.72 12.93
N LEU A 227 10.46 -4.98 12.94
CA LEU A 227 9.45 -4.98 14.00
C LEU A 227 8.67 -6.30 14.07
N PHE A 228 8.31 -6.86 12.92
CA PHE A 228 7.55 -8.11 12.83
C PHE A 228 8.29 -9.09 11.93
N LYS A 229 8.34 -10.36 12.35
CA LYS A 229 8.97 -11.45 11.62
C LYS A 229 8.13 -12.71 11.81
N GLY A 230 7.95 -13.49 10.75
CA GLY A 230 7.29 -14.80 10.85
C GLY A 230 8.13 -15.83 11.61
N LYS A 231 7.60 -17.05 11.75
CA LYS A 231 8.16 -18.16 12.56
C LYS A 231 9.65 -18.47 12.32
N HIS A 232 10.14 -18.27 11.09
CA HIS A 232 11.54 -18.52 10.71
C HIS A 232 12.40 -17.26 10.66
N ARG A 233 11.96 -16.16 11.28
CA ARG A 233 12.58 -14.83 11.25
C ARG A 233 12.67 -14.24 9.83
N LEU A 234 11.72 -14.62 8.98
CA LEU A 234 11.57 -14.12 7.62
C LEU A 234 10.35 -13.22 7.53
N VAL A 235 10.39 -12.30 6.58
CA VAL A 235 9.26 -11.47 6.16
C VAL A 235 8.68 -12.00 4.84
N ALA A 236 7.55 -11.45 4.40
CA ALA A 236 6.96 -11.70 3.09
C ALA A 236 7.60 -10.79 2.03
N HIS A 237 6.80 -10.05 1.25
CA HIS A 237 7.27 -9.09 0.24
C HIS A 237 7.64 -7.69 0.79
N GLU A 238 7.42 -7.45 2.07
CA GLU A 238 7.67 -6.15 2.71
C GLU A 238 8.15 -6.35 4.15
N CYS A 239 8.81 -5.35 4.73
CA CYS A 239 9.23 -5.37 6.14
C CYS A 239 9.00 -4.01 6.80
N ILE A 240 8.78 -4.01 8.12
CA ILE A 240 8.67 -2.79 8.92
C ILE A 240 9.94 -2.63 9.75
N ILE A 241 10.60 -1.49 9.63
CA ILE A 241 11.72 -1.10 10.47
C ILE A 241 11.26 -0.13 11.56
N ASP A 242 11.71 -0.34 12.79
CA ASP A 242 11.34 0.47 13.94
C ASP A 242 12.31 1.66 14.12
N LEU A 243 11.74 2.86 14.11
CA LEU A 243 12.45 4.11 14.38
C LEU A 243 11.98 4.81 15.66
N ARG A 244 10.99 4.27 16.36
CA ARG A 244 10.34 4.94 17.50
C ARG A 244 11.30 5.20 18.66
N GLN A 245 12.34 4.37 18.79
CA GLN A 245 13.40 4.52 19.78
C GLN A 245 14.19 5.83 19.66
N TRP A 246 14.14 6.51 18.51
CA TRP A 246 14.89 7.74 18.24
C TRP A 246 14.16 9.02 18.63
N LYS A 247 12.87 8.91 18.97
CA LYS A 247 12.06 10.04 19.44
C LYS A 247 12.60 10.67 20.73
N ASN A 248 13.22 9.88 21.59
CA ASN A 248 13.83 10.35 22.84
C ASN A 248 14.99 11.34 22.64
N VAL A 249 15.68 11.27 21.50
CA VAL A 249 16.74 12.21 21.10
C VAL A 249 16.21 13.27 20.12
N GLY A 250 14.90 13.32 19.94
CA GLY A 250 14.21 14.32 19.14
C GLY A 250 14.22 14.03 17.64
N ILE A 251 14.51 12.81 17.19
CA ILE A 251 14.44 12.44 15.77
C ILE A 251 13.12 11.71 15.52
N GLU A 252 12.35 12.18 14.54
CA GLU A 252 11.08 11.58 14.13
C GLU A 252 11.26 10.85 12.80
N VAL A 253 10.31 9.96 12.45
CA VAL A 253 10.38 9.18 11.21
C VAL A 253 10.33 10.07 9.97
N GLU A 254 9.65 11.21 10.06
CA GLU A 254 9.59 12.21 8.99
C GLU A 254 10.97 12.82 8.69
N ASP A 255 11.86 12.95 9.68
CA ASP A 255 13.21 13.46 9.45
C ASP A 255 13.98 12.51 8.53
N VAL A 256 13.90 11.20 8.79
CA VAL A 256 14.52 10.17 7.96
C VAL A 256 13.87 10.14 6.57
N ALA A 257 12.54 10.28 6.50
CA ALA A 257 11.81 10.32 5.23
C ALA A 257 12.25 11.49 4.35
N LYS A 258 12.46 12.67 4.94
CA LYS A 258 12.96 13.83 4.19
C LYS A 258 14.45 13.69 3.87
N ARG A 259 15.26 13.13 4.78
CA ARG A 259 16.68 12.93 4.55
C ARG A 259 16.96 11.97 3.39
N LEU A 260 16.14 10.93 3.21
CA LEU A 260 16.23 10.03 2.04
C LEU A 260 16.16 10.75 0.69
N MET A 261 15.45 11.89 0.61
CA MET A 261 15.38 12.69 -0.61
C MET A 261 16.76 13.23 -1.02
N ASP A 262 17.60 13.57 -0.05
CA ASP A 262 18.96 14.04 -0.32
C ASP A 262 19.86 12.92 -0.87
N TYR A 263 19.56 11.67 -0.51
CA TYR A 263 20.20 10.46 -1.06
C TYR A 263 19.61 10.01 -2.41
N GLY A 264 18.58 10.69 -2.91
CA GLY A 264 17.93 10.39 -4.18
C GLY A 264 16.79 9.37 -4.09
N PHE A 265 16.24 9.12 -2.90
CA PHE A 265 15.15 8.16 -2.70
C PHE A 265 13.84 8.85 -2.31
N HIS A 266 12.74 8.36 -2.87
CA HIS A 266 11.43 8.57 -2.26
C HIS A 266 11.35 7.74 -0.97
N ALA A 267 10.74 8.29 0.07
CA ALA A 267 10.56 7.56 1.32
C ALA A 267 9.67 6.31 1.13
N PRO A 268 9.90 5.23 1.89
CA PRO A 268 8.95 4.13 2.00
C PRO A 268 7.61 4.59 2.61
N THR A 269 6.68 3.66 2.82
CA THR A 269 5.44 3.99 3.56
C THR A 269 5.78 4.39 4.99
N VAL A 270 5.34 5.57 5.42
CA VAL A 270 5.68 6.17 6.73
C VAL A 270 4.49 6.08 7.68
N SER A 271 4.74 5.71 8.93
CA SER A 271 3.77 5.74 10.04
C SER A 271 2.51 4.88 9.86
N TRP A 272 2.53 3.92 8.94
CA TRP A 272 1.48 2.91 8.78
C TRP A 272 2.10 1.55 8.42
N PRO A 273 1.59 0.42 8.97
CA PRO A 273 0.47 0.31 9.92
C PRO A 273 0.82 0.70 11.36
N VAL A 274 2.09 0.94 11.68
CA VAL A 274 2.54 1.36 13.01
C VAL A 274 3.05 2.81 12.95
N ALA A 275 2.53 3.67 13.83
CA ALA A 275 2.97 5.06 13.90
C ALA A 275 4.46 5.16 14.28
N GLY A 276 5.22 6.02 13.60
CA GLY A 276 6.66 6.22 13.86
C GLY A 276 7.58 5.17 13.26
N THR A 277 7.11 4.32 12.34
CA THR A 277 7.90 3.30 11.64
C THR A 277 7.94 3.54 10.13
N MET A 278 8.81 2.83 9.41
CA MET A 278 8.78 2.76 7.95
C MET A 278 8.51 1.33 7.48
N MET A 279 7.62 1.18 6.50
CA MET A 279 7.33 -0.09 5.83
C MET A 279 7.91 -0.07 4.40
N ILE A 280 8.77 -1.04 4.11
CA ILE A 280 9.60 -1.11 2.91
C ILE A 280 9.20 -2.33 2.07
N GLU A 281 8.76 -2.08 0.84
CA GLU A 281 8.47 -3.08 -0.19
C GLU A 281 9.32 -2.79 -1.44
N PRO A 282 10.37 -3.57 -1.73
CA PRO A 282 11.25 -3.32 -2.87
C PRO A 282 10.71 -3.85 -4.21
N THR A 283 9.73 -4.75 -4.18
CA THR A 283 9.27 -5.54 -5.34
C THR A 283 10.37 -6.42 -5.96
N GLU A 284 10.01 -7.21 -6.96
CA GLU A 284 10.90 -8.05 -7.74
C GLU A 284 11.65 -7.32 -8.85
N SER A 285 11.20 -6.11 -9.20
CA SER A 285 11.68 -5.38 -10.38
C SER A 285 12.97 -4.61 -10.11
N GLU A 286 13.31 -4.38 -8.84
CA GLU A 286 14.50 -3.63 -8.45
C GLU A 286 15.75 -4.53 -8.44
N PRO A 287 16.82 -4.14 -9.16
CA PRO A 287 18.05 -4.91 -9.18
C PRO A 287 18.77 -4.79 -7.83
N LYS A 288 19.59 -5.80 -7.48
CA LYS A 288 20.32 -5.85 -6.21
C LYS A 288 21.09 -4.55 -5.88
N HIS A 289 21.72 -3.93 -6.89
CA HIS A 289 22.50 -2.71 -6.66
C HIS A 289 21.65 -1.51 -6.24
N GLU A 290 20.37 -1.45 -6.62
CA GLU A 290 19.42 -0.43 -6.12
C GLU A 290 19.04 -0.72 -4.67
N LEU A 291 18.79 -1.99 -4.34
CA LEU A 291 18.54 -2.41 -2.94
C LEU A 291 19.74 -2.08 -2.05
N ASP A 292 20.96 -2.25 -2.56
CA ASP A 292 22.20 -1.89 -1.87
C ASP A 292 22.30 -0.39 -1.63
N ARG A 293 22.05 0.45 -2.66
CA ARG A 293 22.03 1.90 -2.49
C ARG A 293 21.04 2.35 -1.43
N PHE A 294 19.82 1.81 -1.45
CA PHE A 294 18.81 2.12 -0.44
C PHE A 294 19.26 1.70 0.96
N CYS A 295 19.80 0.49 1.11
CA CYS A 295 20.30 0.01 2.40
C CYS A 295 21.47 0.86 2.91
N ASP A 296 22.41 1.20 2.04
CA ASP A 296 23.59 2.00 2.40
C ASP A 296 23.19 3.45 2.73
N ALA A 297 22.17 4.02 2.06
CA ALA A 297 21.56 5.30 2.43
C ALA A 297 20.99 5.24 3.86
N MET A 298 20.16 4.22 4.16
CA MET A 298 19.57 4.05 5.48
C MET A 298 20.64 3.85 6.57
N ILE A 299 21.68 3.06 6.31
CA ILE A 299 22.80 2.84 7.25
C ILE A 299 23.60 4.13 7.46
N SER A 300 23.81 4.91 6.41
CA SER A 300 24.45 6.24 6.50
C SER A 300 23.60 7.19 7.35
N ILE A 301 22.29 7.24 7.13
CA ILE A 301 21.36 8.02 7.94
C ILE A 301 21.36 7.55 9.40
N HIS A 302 21.43 6.24 9.68
CA HIS A 302 21.60 5.74 11.04
C HIS A 302 22.86 6.31 11.72
N ALA A 303 23.99 6.42 10.99
CA ALA A 303 25.20 7.03 11.53
C ALA A 303 25.02 8.53 11.81
N GLU A 304 24.29 9.26 10.96
CA GLU A 304 23.90 10.67 11.22
C GLU A 304 23.05 10.77 12.51
N MET A 305 22.07 9.88 12.67
CA MET A 305 21.22 9.81 13.87
C MET A 305 22.04 9.51 15.14
N GLN A 306 23.00 8.58 15.07
CA GLN A 306 23.93 8.30 16.18
C GLN A 306 24.81 9.51 16.52
N SER A 307 25.23 10.29 15.51
CA SER A 307 26.01 11.52 15.70
C SER A 307 25.22 12.57 16.50
N ILE A 308 23.92 12.72 16.21
CA ILE A 308 23.02 13.60 16.96
C ILE A 308 22.79 13.06 18.37
N ALA A 309 22.51 11.77 18.52
CA ALA A 309 22.25 11.14 19.82
C ALA A 309 23.45 11.24 20.77
N SER A 310 24.67 11.09 20.25
CA SER A 310 25.92 11.22 20.99
C SER A 310 26.36 12.67 21.25
N GLY A 311 25.65 13.66 20.71
CA GLY A 311 25.97 15.08 20.88
C GLY A 311 27.12 15.59 20.01
N LYS A 312 27.55 14.82 19.00
CA LYS A 312 28.56 15.27 18.02
C LYS A 312 27.99 16.27 17.02
N GLN A 313 26.70 16.16 16.71
CA GLN A 313 25.96 17.15 15.93
C GLN A 313 24.90 17.83 16.80
N ASP A 314 24.59 19.08 16.47
CA ASP A 314 23.52 19.83 17.13
C ASP A 314 22.17 19.10 16.97
N ARG A 315 21.32 19.12 18.01
CA ARG A 315 20.05 18.38 18.00
C ARG A 315 18.98 19.00 17.11
N GLN A 316 19.06 20.30 16.83
CA GLN A 316 18.06 21.07 16.10
C GLN A 316 18.57 21.55 14.73
N ASN A 317 19.87 21.82 14.60
CA ASN A 317 20.50 22.29 13.36
C ASN A 317 21.46 21.22 12.81
N ASN A 318 20.90 20.21 12.15
CA ASN A 318 21.63 19.11 11.55
C ASN A 318 21.00 18.69 10.20
N VAL A 319 21.67 17.81 9.49
CA VAL A 319 21.26 17.34 8.17
C VAL A 319 19.87 16.68 8.16
N LEU A 320 19.48 15.96 9.21
CA LEU A 320 18.16 15.32 9.31
C LEU A 320 17.05 16.34 9.53
N LYS A 321 17.26 17.33 10.40
CA LYS A 321 16.25 18.35 10.73
C LYS A 321 16.02 19.34 9.61
N ASN A 322 17.06 19.66 8.86
CA ASN A 322 17.00 20.62 7.77
C ASN A 322 16.72 20.00 6.40
N ALA A 323 16.68 18.66 6.31
CA ALA A 323 16.28 17.98 5.08
C ALA A 323 14.80 18.26 4.72
N PRO A 324 14.45 18.30 3.43
CA PRO A 324 15.34 18.11 2.28
C PRO A 324 16.08 19.40 1.88
N HIS A 325 17.23 19.27 1.22
CA HIS A 325 18.06 20.40 0.81
C HIS A 325 17.87 20.74 -0.67
N THR A 326 17.38 21.96 -0.95
CA THR A 326 17.07 22.43 -2.31
C THR A 326 18.30 22.99 -3.04
N THR A 327 18.24 23.05 -4.37
CA THR A 327 19.28 23.73 -5.18
C THR A 327 19.53 25.17 -4.73
N ARG A 328 18.48 25.92 -4.42
CA ARG A 328 18.58 27.33 -3.99
C ARG A 328 19.32 27.47 -2.67
N GLN A 329 19.10 26.56 -1.72
CA GLN A 329 19.84 26.56 -0.45
C GLN A 329 21.32 26.23 -0.67
N ILE A 330 21.62 25.26 -1.52
CA ILE A 330 23.00 24.86 -1.81
C ILE A 330 23.76 25.94 -2.59
N ALA A 331 23.10 26.65 -3.50
CA ALA A 331 23.71 27.72 -4.30
C ALA A 331 23.76 29.08 -3.58
N SER A 332 23.12 29.24 -2.42
CA SER A 332 23.13 30.49 -1.64
C SER A 332 24.54 30.85 -1.19
N ASP A 333 24.93 32.12 -1.29
CA ASP A 333 26.22 32.62 -0.77
C ASP A 333 26.37 32.38 0.74
N LYS A 334 25.28 32.53 1.48
CA LYS A 334 25.21 32.28 2.94
C LYS A 334 24.95 30.80 3.22
N TRP A 335 25.67 30.26 4.18
CA TRP A 335 25.54 28.88 4.64
C TRP A 335 25.73 28.80 6.16
N ASP A 336 24.64 28.95 6.90
CA ASP A 336 24.62 29.05 8.35
C ASP A 336 24.31 27.69 9.01
N HIS A 337 24.94 26.62 8.49
CA HIS A 337 24.79 25.26 8.99
C HIS A 337 26.13 24.70 9.49
N PRO A 338 26.13 23.88 10.57
CA PRO A 338 27.35 23.31 11.14
C PRO A 338 27.88 22.08 10.37
N TYR A 339 27.33 21.82 9.19
CA TYR A 339 27.70 20.73 8.27
C TYR A 339 27.88 21.32 6.87
N SER A 340 28.62 20.65 6.01
CA SER A 340 28.94 21.14 4.67
C SER A 340 27.78 21.00 3.68
N ARG A 341 27.84 21.79 2.60
CA ARG A 341 26.94 21.63 1.44
C ARG A 341 27.08 20.26 0.78
N GLU A 342 28.27 19.67 0.86
CA GLU A 342 28.54 18.33 0.35
C GLU A 342 27.80 17.26 1.17
N GLU A 343 27.88 17.31 2.49
CA GLU A 343 27.09 16.44 3.37
C GLU A 343 25.58 16.62 3.14
N ALA A 344 25.14 17.86 2.87
CA ALA A 344 23.74 18.14 2.58
C ALA A 344 23.27 17.51 1.26
N ALA A 345 23.96 17.80 0.15
CA ALA A 345 23.48 17.51 -1.20
C ALA A 345 24.07 16.25 -1.85
N PHE A 346 25.26 15.83 -1.44
CA PHE A 346 25.96 14.69 -2.04
C PHE A 346 26.41 13.65 -0.99
N PRO A 347 25.51 13.15 -0.13
CA PRO A 347 25.90 12.30 1.01
C PRO A 347 26.33 10.88 0.60
N ALA A 348 26.26 10.53 -0.69
CA ALA A 348 26.67 9.23 -1.20
C ALA A 348 27.26 9.32 -2.62
N PRO A 349 28.17 8.41 -3.04
CA PRO A 349 28.83 8.50 -4.34
C PRO A 349 27.88 8.58 -5.53
N TRP A 350 26.79 7.81 -5.55
CA TRP A 350 25.82 7.80 -6.65
C TRP A 350 25.10 9.14 -6.85
N THR A 351 24.96 9.94 -5.79
CA THR A 351 24.35 11.27 -5.90
C THR A 351 25.21 12.26 -6.70
N ARG A 352 26.50 11.96 -6.90
CA ARG A 352 27.41 12.74 -7.74
C ARG A 352 27.33 12.36 -9.21
N GLU A 353 26.93 11.13 -9.51
CA GLU A 353 26.70 10.67 -10.88
C GLU A 353 25.36 11.19 -11.40
N HIS A 354 24.31 11.11 -10.58
CA HIS A 354 22.99 11.62 -10.90
C HIS A 354 22.32 12.22 -9.66
N LYS A 355 22.07 13.53 -9.70
CA LYS A 355 21.40 14.24 -8.61
C LYS A 355 19.97 14.60 -8.97
N PHE A 356 19.02 14.01 -8.26
CA PHE A 356 17.65 14.51 -8.22
C PHE A 356 17.54 15.58 -7.13
N TRP A 357 16.95 16.73 -7.47
CA TRP A 357 16.87 17.88 -6.57
C TRP A 357 15.47 18.02 -5.97
N PRO A 358 15.34 18.06 -4.62
CA PRO A 358 14.13 18.53 -3.98
C PRO A 358 13.80 19.95 -4.44
N ALA A 359 12.61 20.13 -5.02
CA ALA A 359 12.21 21.42 -5.60
C ALA A 359 11.88 22.48 -4.53
N VAL A 360 11.44 22.04 -3.35
CA VAL A 360 11.09 22.88 -2.21
C VAL A 360 11.68 22.32 -0.92
N ALA A 361 11.86 23.19 0.07
CA ALA A 361 12.26 22.79 1.41
C ALA A 361 11.13 22.00 2.11
N ARG A 362 11.35 21.64 3.38
CA ARG A 362 10.37 20.89 4.16
C ARG A 362 9.02 21.64 4.22
N ILE A 363 7.96 20.94 3.85
CA ILE A 363 6.58 21.46 3.83
C ILE A 363 6.09 21.66 5.27
N ASP A 364 5.42 22.80 5.52
CA ASP A 364 4.67 23.05 6.76
C ASP A 364 3.23 22.55 6.61
N ASN A 365 2.98 21.34 7.10
CA ASN A 365 1.67 20.71 7.02
C ASN A 365 0.62 21.47 7.85
N VAL A 366 0.99 21.94 9.06
CA VAL A 366 0.05 22.58 9.99
C VAL A 366 -0.40 23.93 9.47
N TYR A 367 0.50 24.68 8.84
CA TYR A 367 0.15 25.95 8.20
C TYR A 367 -0.87 25.75 7.07
N GLY A 368 -0.67 24.76 6.20
CA GLY A 368 -1.56 24.48 5.08
C GLY A 368 -3.00 24.16 5.52
N ASP A 369 -3.15 23.31 6.53
CA ASP A 369 -4.47 22.95 7.07
C ASP A 369 -5.18 24.14 7.75
N ARG A 370 -4.41 25.05 8.38
CA ARG A 370 -4.94 26.26 9.02
C ARG A 370 -5.29 27.37 8.03
N ASN A 371 -4.65 27.39 6.87
CA ASN A 371 -4.77 28.43 5.85
C ASN A 371 -5.16 27.79 4.51
N LEU A 372 -6.33 27.17 4.49
CA LEU A 372 -6.76 26.33 3.37
C LEU A 372 -6.91 27.15 2.08
N PHE A 373 -6.07 26.86 1.11
CA PHE A 373 -6.12 27.45 -0.23
C PHE A 373 -5.99 26.34 -1.29
N CYS A 374 -7.07 26.06 -2.01
CA CYS A 374 -7.18 24.89 -2.90
C CYS A 374 -7.32 25.24 -4.39
N SER A 375 -6.99 26.48 -4.77
CA SER A 375 -6.93 26.95 -6.16
C SER A 375 -5.53 27.51 -6.47
N CYS A 376 -5.28 27.88 -7.73
CA CYS A 376 -4.07 28.66 -8.03
C CYS A 376 -4.12 30.00 -7.30
N PRO A 377 -3.02 30.43 -6.64
CA PRO A 377 -2.99 31.76 -6.05
C PRO A 377 -3.01 32.84 -7.14
N PRO A 378 -3.42 34.07 -6.81
CA PRO A 378 -3.31 35.21 -7.71
C PRO A 378 -1.89 35.31 -8.30
N VAL A 379 -1.78 35.72 -9.58
CA VAL A 379 -0.49 35.85 -10.27
C VAL A 379 0.39 36.87 -9.55
N GLU A 380 -0.22 37.88 -8.94
CA GLU A 380 0.43 38.93 -8.15
C GLU A 380 1.19 38.38 -6.93
N ASP A 381 0.77 37.24 -6.38
CA ASP A 381 1.45 36.60 -5.25
C ASP A 381 2.72 35.83 -5.67
N PHE A 382 2.89 35.55 -6.97
CA PHE A 382 4.10 34.92 -7.51
C PHE A 382 5.24 35.92 -7.76
N ASP A 383 4.98 37.22 -7.70
CA ASP A 383 5.90 38.29 -8.12
C ASP A 383 7.05 38.55 -7.11
N GLY A 384 7.24 37.66 -6.13
CA GLY A 384 8.44 37.61 -5.27
C GLY A 384 8.65 38.81 -4.35
N ARG A 385 7.68 39.72 -4.22
CA ARG A 385 7.82 40.94 -3.40
C ARG A 385 7.49 40.77 -1.91
N ASN A 386 7.04 39.58 -1.49
CA ASN A 386 6.70 39.27 -0.09
C ASN A 386 7.41 38.00 0.41
N SER A 387 8.72 37.88 0.25
CA SER A 387 9.53 36.89 1.00
C SER A 387 10.82 37.51 1.54
#